data_AF-A0A832XAA3-F1
#
_entry.id   AF-A0A832XAA3-F1
#
_cell.length_a   1.000
_cell.length_b   1.000
_cell.length_c   1.000
_cell.angle_alpha   90.00
_cell.angle_beta   90.00
_cell.angle_gamma   90.00
#
_symmetry.space_group_name_H-M   'P 1'
#
loop_
_entity.id
_entity.type
_entity.pdbx_description
1 polymer ?
#
loop_
_entity_poly.entity_id
_entity_poly.type
_entity_poly.pdbx_seq_one_letter_code
_entity_poly.pdbx_strand_id
1 'polypeptide(L)'
;IALLDDPERIVRIEVVKALAALGVPAIAPLMQVFRQGEPRTRTAAMEALWMLGQPATTPLIMVLKDDQSDVRKRAALLLGEIGDQKAVDHLTGLLADENVTVRREAFEALEIIKKRTAA
;
A
#
# COMPACT_ATOMS: atom_id res chain seq x y z
N ILE A 1 4.70 -1.11 16.37
CA ILE A 1 4.36 -2.14 15.37
C ILE A 1 3.90 -3.45 15.99
N ALA A 2 4.53 -3.94 17.08
CA ALA A 2 4.12 -5.19 17.74
C ALA A 2 2.61 -5.26 18.08
N LEU A 3 1.98 -4.13 18.40
CA LEU A 3 0.55 -4.04 18.69
C LEU A 3 -0.36 -4.02 17.44
N LEU A 4 0.18 -4.16 16.23
CA LEU A 4 -0.64 -4.33 15.01
C LEU A 4 -1.35 -5.68 14.99
N ASP A 5 -0.90 -6.67 15.77
CA ASP A 5 -1.56 -7.98 15.93
C ASP A 5 -2.21 -8.15 17.30
N ASP A 6 -2.42 -7.05 18.04
CA ASP A 6 -3.06 -7.12 19.35
C ASP A 6 -4.42 -7.84 19.25
N PRO A 7 -4.77 -8.79 20.14
CA PRO A 7 -6.03 -9.52 20.05
C PRO A 7 -7.25 -8.59 20.08
N GLU A 8 -7.16 -7.47 20.80
CA GLU A 8 -8.23 -6.50 20.90
C GLU A 8 -8.28 -5.60 19.66
N ARG A 9 -9.41 -5.63 18.96
CA ARG A 9 -9.61 -4.83 17.74
C ARG A 9 -9.44 -3.33 17.98
N ILE A 10 -9.87 -2.84 19.14
CA ILE A 10 -9.74 -1.43 19.51
C ILE A 10 -8.27 -1.01 19.60
N VAL A 11 -7.43 -1.82 20.26
CA VAL A 11 -6.00 -1.52 20.38
C VAL A 11 -5.36 -1.42 19.01
N ARG A 12 -5.66 -2.36 18.09
CA ARG A 12 -5.14 -2.32 16.72
C ARG A 12 -5.54 -1.04 15.97
N ILE A 13 -6.81 -0.64 16.05
CA ILE A 13 -7.32 0.57 15.39
C ILE A 13 -6.58 1.82 15.91
N GLU A 14 -6.39 1.93 17.23
CA GLU A 14 -5.68 3.07 17.82
C GLU A 14 -4.20 3.07 17.44
N VAL A 15 -3.56 1.91 17.31
CA VAL A 15 -2.18 1.80 16.84
C VAL A 15 -2.06 2.27 15.38
N VAL A 16 -2.98 1.88 14.51
CA VAL A 16 -3.01 2.33 13.10
C VAL A 16 -3.15 3.85 13.03
N LYS A 17 -4.09 4.43 13.78
CA LYS A 17 -4.29 5.89 13.85
C LYS A 17 -3.05 6.61 14.39
N ALA A 18 -2.44 6.09 15.45
CA ALA A 18 -1.24 6.67 16.04
C ALA A 18 -0.06 6.65 15.06
N LEU A 19 0.11 5.56 14.29
CA LEU A 19 1.14 5.45 13.25
C LEU A 19 0.87 6.42 12.08
N ALA A 20 -0.38 6.58 11.68
CA ALA A 20 -0.73 7.58 10.67
C ALA A 20 -0.46 9.01 11.16
N ALA A 21 -0.79 9.32 12.42
CA ALA A 21 -0.52 10.61 13.05
C ALA A 21 0.99 10.89 13.23
N LEU A 22 1.80 9.84 13.42
CA LEU A 22 3.25 9.95 13.49
C LEU A 22 3.85 10.44 12.16
N GLY A 23 3.21 10.15 11.03
CA GLY A 23 3.63 10.64 9.72
C GLY A 23 4.80 9.86 9.10
N VAL A 24 5.69 10.59 8.42
CA VAL A 24 6.84 10.02 7.68
C VAL A 24 7.69 9.03 8.48
N PRO A 25 8.00 9.24 9.77
CA PRO A 25 8.78 8.28 10.56
C PRO A 25 8.14 6.88 10.66
N ALA A 26 6.82 6.76 10.51
CA ALA A 26 6.14 5.46 10.52
C ALA A 26 6.31 4.67 9.22
N ILE A 27 6.67 5.32 8.10
CA ILE A 27 6.65 4.72 6.77
C ILE A 27 7.60 3.54 6.65
N ALA A 28 8.89 3.71 6.96
CA ALA A 28 9.87 2.64 6.77
C ALA A 28 9.53 1.38 7.60
N PRO A 29 9.17 1.50 8.89
CA PRO A 29 8.72 0.35 9.67
C PRO A 29 7.42 -0.28 9.13
N LEU A 30 6.45 0.53 8.69
CA LEU A 30 5.22 0.02 8.06
C LEU A 30 5.49 -0.72 6.76
N MET A 31 6.43 -0.25 5.93
CA MET A 31 6.83 -0.91 4.69
C MET A 31 7.49 -2.27 4.93
N GLN A 32 8.23 -2.43 6.03
CA GLN A 32 8.78 -3.73 6.42
C GLN A 32 7.65 -4.72 6.72
N VAL A 33 6.65 -4.31 7.50
CA VAL A 33 5.48 -5.14 7.82
C VAL A 33 4.65 -5.43 6.58
N PHE A 34 4.44 -4.44 5.73
CA PHE A 34 3.71 -4.59 4.47
C PHE A 34 4.30 -5.70 3.59
N ARG A 35 5.64 -5.78 3.50
CA ARG A 35 6.34 -6.78 2.68
C ARG A 35 6.39 -8.16 3.33
N GLN A 36 6.69 -8.23 4.63
CA GLN A 36 7.12 -9.47 5.30
C GLN A 36 6.25 -9.89 6.48
N GLY A 37 5.30 -9.06 6.92
CA GLY A 37 4.46 -9.35 8.07
C GLY A 37 3.45 -10.47 7.81
N GLU A 38 2.80 -10.93 8.87
CA GLU A 38 1.69 -11.88 8.80
C GLU A 38 0.41 -11.22 8.24
N PRO A 39 -0.56 -11.97 7.67
CA PRO A 39 -1.73 -11.42 7.01
C PRO A 39 -2.44 -10.29 7.78
N ARG A 40 -2.64 -10.46 9.10
CA ARG A 40 -3.29 -9.46 9.95
C ARG A 40 -2.48 -8.18 10.07
N THR A 41 -1.19 -8.30 10.41
CA THR A 41 -0.28 -7.16 10.53
C THR A 41 -0.06 -6.45 9.20
N ARG A 42 -0.05 -7.18 8.08
CA ARG A 42 0.02 -6.62 6.72
C ARG A 42 -1.18 -5.74 6.43
N THR A 43 -2.40 -6.21 6.71
CA THR A 43 -3.62 -5.42 6.52
C THR A 43 -3.57 -4.13 7.33
N ALA A 44 -3.19 -4.22 8.62
CA ALA A 44 -3.07 -3.03 9.46
C ALA A 44 -1.97 -2.06 8.97
N ALA A 45 -0.86 -2.58 8.43
CA ALA A 45 0.17 -1.76 7.83
C ALA A 45 -0.31 -1.07 6.54
N MET A 46 -1.08 -1.77 5.70
CA MET A 46 -1.72 -1.19 4.51
C MET A 46 -2.67 -0.06 4.88
N GLU A 47 -3.51 -0.24 5.90
CA GLU A 47 -4.43 0.79 6.41
C GLU A 47 -3.66 2.03 6.88
N ALA A 48 -2.60 1.85 7.66
CA ALA A 48 -1.77 2.96 8.13
C ALA A 48 -1.09 3.72 6.97
N LEU A 49 -0.52 2.98 6.00
CA LEU A 49 0.10 3.58 4.80
C LEU A 49 -0.91 4.31 3.92
N TRP A 50 -2.13 3.77 3.79
CA TRP A 50 -3.23 4.43 3.11
C TRP A 50 -3.60 5.76 3.80
N MET A 51 -3.76 5.75 5.12
CA MET A 51 -4.07 6.95 5.91
C MET A 51 -2.96 8.00 5.83
N LEU A 52 -1.70 7.56 5.73
CA LEU A 52 -0.57 8.47 5.49
C LEU A 52 -0.67 9.15 4.12
N GLY A 53 -1.17 8.44 3.11
CA GLY A 53 -1.42 8.99 1.77
C GLY A 53 -0.15 9.20 0.95
N GLN A 54 -0.04 10.37 0.31
CA GLN A 54 1.03 10.72 -0.66
C GLN A 54 2.48 10.47 -0.16
N PRO A 55 2.83 10.70 1.12
CA PRO A 55 4.15 10.34 1.64
C PRO A 55 4.52 8.87 1.47
N ALA A 56 3.54 7.96 1.45
CA ALA A 56 3.77 6.53 1.24
C ALA A 56 3.95 6.14 -0.25
N THR A 57 3.62 7.02 -1.20
CA THR A 57 3.65 6.71 -2.64
C THR A 57 5.01 6.23 -3.12
N THR A 58 6.09 6.97 -2.83
CA THR A 58 7.43 6.62 -3.35
C THR A 58 7.93 5.28 -2.78
N PRO A 59 7.82 5.01 -1.47
CA PRO A 59 8.07 3.67 -0.92
C PRO A 59 7.27 2.55 -1.59
N LEU A 60 5.98 2.78 -1.84
CA LEU A 60 5.11 1.80 -2.49
C LEU A 60 5.48 1.54 -3.95
N ILE A 61 5.90 2.58 -4.69
CA ILE A 61 6.41 2.44 -6.05
C ILE A 61 7.65 1.52 -6.07
N MET A 62 8.56 1.64 -5.10
CA MET A 62 9.76 0.81 -5.07
C MET A 62 9.44 -0.69 -4.94
N VAL A 63 8.38 -1.06 -4.24
CA VAL A 63 7.99 -2.47 -4.04
C VAL A 63 7.13 -3.03 -5.18
N LEU A 64 6.80 -2.24 -6.20
CA LEU A 64 6.22 -2.78 -7.45
C LEU A 64 7.21 -3.65 -8.22
N LYS A 65 8.49 -3.65 -7.84
CA LYS A 65 9.54 -4.52 -8.41
C LYS A 65 9.93 -5.68 -7.47
N ASP A 66 9.14 -5.93 -6.43
CA ASP A 66 9.42 -7.01 -5.48
C ASP A 66 9.30 -8.38 -6.16
N ASP A 67 10.16 -9.33 -5.79
CA ASP A 67 10.17 -10.68 -6.36
C ASP A 67 8.85 -11.42 -6.10
N GLN A 68 8.18 -11.11 -4.98
CA GLN A 68 6.91 -11.73 -4.65
C GLN A 68 5.75 -11.00 -5.34
N SER A 69 5.06 -11.70 -6.24
CA SER A 69 3.90 -11.15 -6.95
C SER A 69 2.78 -10.66 -6.01
N ASP A 70 2.63 -11.28 -4.85
CA ASP A 70 1.65 -10.88 -3.84
C ASP A 70 1.98 -9.52 -3.20
N VAL A 71 3.27 -9.19 -3.06
CA VAL A 71 3.73 -7.86 -2.62
C VAL A 71 3.45 -6.82 -3.72
N ARG A 72 3.82 -7.12 -4.97
CA ARG A 72 3.56 -6.23 -6.12
C ARG A 72 2.07 -5.91 -6.28
N LYS A 73 1.23 -6.94 -6.20
CA LYS A 73 -0.24 -6.86 -6.26
C LYS A 73 -0.79 -5.91 -5.20
N ARG A 74 -0.41 -6.09 -3.92
CA ARG A 74 -0.85 -5.21 -2.83
C ARG A 74 -0.40 -3.77 -3.02
N ALA A 75 0.80 -3.57 -3.54
CA ALA A 75 1.36 -2.24 -3.75
C ALA A 75 0.59 -1.52 -4.85
N ALA A 76 0.25 -2.22 -5.94
CA ALA A 76 -0.59 -1.67 -7.01
C ALA A 76 -1.95 -1.22 -6.48
N LEU A 77 -2.64 -2.10 -5.73
CA LEU A 77 -3.93 -1.78 -5.09
C LEU A 77 -3.81 -0.52 -4.22
N LEU A 78 -2.85 -0.49 -3.30
CA LEU A 78 -2.70 0.60 -2.35
C LEU A 78 -2.33 1.93 -3.02
N LEU A 79 -1.51 1.90 -4.08
CA LEU A 79 -1.21 3.09 -4.88
C LEU A 79 -2.46 3.65 -5.59
N GLY A 80 -3.32 2.77 -6.10
CA GLY A 80 -4.62 3.16 -6.66
C GLY A 80 -5.49 3.88 -5.63
N GLU A 81 -5.58 3.31 -4.42
CA GLU A 81 -6.35 3.88 -3.31
C GLU A 81 -5.78 5.20 -2.77
N ILE A 82 -4.46 5.39 -2.81
CA ILE A 82 -3.82 6.66 -2.46
C ILE A 82 -4.09 7.72 -3.54
N GLY A 83 -4.10 7.34 -4.81
CA GLY A 83 -4.47 8.23 -5.91
C GLY A 83 -3.38 9.21 -6.35
N ASP A 84 -2.11 8.99 -6.00
CA ASP A 84 -0.99 9.86 -6.40
C ASP A 84 -0.63 9.64 -7.89
N GLN A 85 -0.64 10.73 -8.67
CA GLN A 85 -0.30 10.69 -10.08
C GLN A 85 1.14 10.19 -10.34
N LYS A 86 2.05 10.32 -9.36
CA LYS A 86 3.43 9.78 -9.47
C LYS A 86 3.46 8.26 -9.68
N ALA A 87 2.41 7.55 -9.31
CA ALA A 87 2.32 6.10 -9.46
C ALA A 87 1.99 5.65 -10.90
N VAL A 88 1.43 6.53 -11.75
CA VAL A 88 0.82 6.13 -13.02
C VAL A 88 1.78 5.44 -13.98
N ASP A 89 2.98 6.00 -14.20
CA ASP A 89 3.94 5.39 -15.12
C ASP A 89 4.41 4.02 -14.62
N HIS A 90 4.55 3.86 -13.31
CA HIS A 90 4.98 2.62 -12.68
C HIS A 90 3.87 1.55 -12.72
N LEU A 91 2.62 1.94 -12.46
CA LEU A 91 1.46 1.06 -12.59
C LEU A 91 1.22 0.65 -14.06
N THR A 92 1.45 1.56 -15.01
CA THR A 92 1.41 1.24 -16.45
C THR A 92 2.42 0.15 -16.80
N GLY A 93 3.62 0.20 -16.23
CA GLY A 93 4.63 -0.86 -16.40
C GLY A 93 4.15 -2.24 -15.91
N LEU A 94 3.36 -2.29 -14.83
CA LEU A 94 2.81 -3.54 -14.29
C LEU A 94 1.71 -4.16 -15.16
N LEU A 95 1.19 -3.47 -16.18
CA LEU A 95 0.30 -4.09 -17.17
C LEU A 95 1.00 -5.18 -17.99
N ALA A 96 2.33 -5.23 -17.97
CA ALA A 96 3.14 -6.28 -18.57
C ALA A 96 3.69 -7.30 -17.55
N ASP A 97 3.25 -7.25 -16.28
CA ASP A 97 3.72 -8.19 -15.24
C ASP A 97 3.40 -9.64 -15.63
N GLU A 98 4.30 -10.57 -15.29
CA GLU A 98 4.12 -12.01 -15.53
C GLU A 98 2.85 -12.56 -14.86
N ASN A 99 2.50 -12.02 -13.69
CA ASN A 99 1.39 -12.49 -12.89
C ASN A 99 0.08 -11.78 -13.30
N VAL A 100 -0.91 -12.56 -13.73
CA VAL A 100 -2.21 -12.05 -14.18
C VAL A 100 -2.95 -11.23 -13.12
N THR A 101 -2.82 -11.59 -11.84
CA THR A 101 -3.46 -10.84 -10.76
C THR A 101 -2.81 -9.48 -10.56
N VAL A 102 -1.48 -9.38 -10.69
CA VAL A 102 -0.77 -8.10 -10.64
C VAL A 102 -1.20 -7.19 -11.79
N ARG A 103 -1.29 -7.73 -13.02
CA ARG A 103 -1.77 -6.96 -14.18
C ARG A 103 -3.18 -6.39 -13.96
N ARG A 104 -4.08 -7.20 -13.39
CA ARG A 104 -5.46 -6.78 -13.09
C ARG A 104 -5.48 -5.65 -12.06
N GLU A 105 -4.78 -5.81 -10.94
CA GLU A 105 -4.74 -4.75 -9.91
C GLU A 105 -4.10 -3.46 -10.44
N ALA A 106 -3.08 -3.56 -11.29
CA ALA A 106 -2.48 -2.40 -11.92
C ALA A 106 -3.48 -1.65 -12.82
N PHE A 107 -4.27 -2.38 -13.62
CA PHE A 107 -5.33 -1.79 -14.43
C PHE A 107 -6.40 -1.11 -13.56
N GLU A 108 -6.88 -1.78 -12.51
CA GLU A 108 -7.88 -1.23 -11.60
C GLU A 108 -7.36 0.04 -10.89
N ALA A 109 -6.12 0.02 -10.41
CA ALA A 109 -5.47 1.17 -9.78
C ALA A 109 -5.38 2.38 -10.72
N LEU A 110 -5.02 2.17 -11.99
CA LEU A 110 -4.98 3.22 -13.00
C LEU A 110 -6.36 3.83 -13.26
N GLU A 111 -7.39 3.00 -13.35
CA GLU A 111 -8.78 3.47 -13.52
C GLU A 111 -9.27 4.28 -12.31
N ILE A 112 -8.90 3.88 -11.09
CA ILE A 112 -9.23 4.63 -9.85
C ILE A 112 -8.54 6.00 -9.87
N ILE A 113 -7.24 6.05 -10.14
CA ILE A 113 -6.47 7.31 -10.20
C ILE A 113 -7.09 8.24 -11.23
N LYS A 114 -7.35 7.75 -12.45
CA LYS A 114 -7.95 8.52 -13.53
C LYS A 114 -9.30 9.12 -13.13
N LYS A 115 -10.19 8.34 -12.51
CA LYS A 115 -11.50 8.82 -12.04
C LYS A 115 -11.38 9.91 -10.99
N ARG A 116 -10.42 9.79 -10.06
CA ARG A 116 -10.18 10.82 -9.03
C ARG A 116 -9.62 12.12 -9.60
N THR A 117 -8.79 12.05 -10.63
CA THR A 117 -8.26 13.26 -11.30
C THR A 117 -9.28 13.96 -12.20
N ALA A 118 -10.37 13.28 -12.57
CA ALA A 118 -11.41 13.80 -13.46
C ALA A 118 -12.61 14.42 -12.72
N ALA A 119 -12.65 14.33 -11.39
CA ALA A 119 -13.69 14.88 -10.52
C ALA A 119 -13.24 16.20 -9.88
#